data_AF-A0A2W7QX22-F1
#
_entry.id   AF-A0A2W7QX22-F1
#
_cell.length_a   1.000
_cell.length_b   1.000
_cell.length_c   1.000
_cell.angle_alpha   90.00
_cell.angle_beta   90.00
_cell.angle_gamma   90.00
#
_symmetry.space_group_name_H-M   'P 1'
#
loop_
_entity.id
_entity.type
_entity.pdbx_description
1 polymer ?
#
loop_
_entity_poly.entity_id
_entity_poly.type
_entity_poly.pdbx_seq_one_letter_code
_entity_poly.pdbx_strand_id
1 'polypeptide(L)'
;MSDPLDSYNVTADELRQFIERFETLEAEKKDVTEQQKELMAEAKGRGYDTKVMKKVVALRKRKPDDIAEEETILELYKSALGMA
;
A
#
# COMPACT_ATOMS: atom_id res chain seq x y z
N MET A 1 -15.34 46.35 -2.09
CA MET A 1 -14.01 45.97 -1.57
C MET A 1 -14.21 44.63 -0.90
N SER A 2 -13.50 43.59 -1.33
CA SER A 2 -13.58 42.26 -0.70
C SER A 2 -13.01 42.36 0.73
N ASP A 3 -13.80 41.96 1.72
CA ASP A 3 -13.37 41.93 3.12
C ASP A 3 -12.33 40.81 3.27
N PRO A 4 -11.12 41.08 3.82
CA PRO A 4 -10.12 40.04 4.07
C PRO A 4 -10.66 38.84 4.85
N LEU A 5 -11.66 39.06 5.73
CA LEU A 5 -12.32 38.01 6.50
C LEU A 5 -13.05 36.99 5.62
N ASP A 6 -13.66 37.41 4.50
CA ASP A 6 -14.33 36.49 3.58
C ASP A 6 -13.33 35.53 2.92
N SER A 7 -12.15 36.02 2.54
CA SER A 7 -11.08 35.18 1.99
C SER A 7 -10.54 34.16 3.02
N TYR A 8 -10.43 34.53 4.30
CA TYR A 8 -10.04 33.61 5.37
C TYR A 8 -11.10 32.54 5.66
N ASN A 9 -12.38 32.90 5.58
CA ASN A 9 -13.46 31.92 5.75
C ASN A 9 -13.47 30.91 4.60
N VAL A 10 -13.27 31.36 3.35
CA VAL A 10 -13.15 30.49 2.17
C VAL A 10 -11.96 29.52 2.29
N THR A 11 -10.80 29.99 2.79
CA THR A 11 -9.64 29.11 2.98
C THR A 11 -9.82 28.13 4.14
N ALA A 12 -10.55 28.51 5.20
CA ALA A 12 -10.88 27.61 6.29
C ALA A 12 -11.87 26.50 5.89
N ASP A 13 -12.85 26.83 5.04
CA ASP A 13 -13.83 25.86 4.54
C ASP A 13 -13.22 24.85 3.57
N GLU A 14 -12.29 25.28 2.70
CA GLU A 14 -11.52 24.39 1.84
C GLU A 14 -10.61 23.45 2.65
N LEU A 15 -9.91 23.97 3.66
CA LEU A 15 -9.09 23.16 4.57
C LEU A 15 -9.93 22.11 5.30
N ARG A 16 -11.13 22.48 5.78
CA ARG A 16 -12.05 21.53 6.45
C ARG A 16 -12.43 20.38 5.52
N GLN A 17 -12.75 20.67 4.26
CA GLN A 17 -13.08 19.63 3.29
C GLN A 17 -11.92 18.66 3.03
N PHE A 18 -10.67 19.16 2.95
CA PHE A 18 -9.51 18.28 2.82
C PHE A 18 -9.32 17.38 4.06
N ILE A 19 -9.51 17.93 5.26
CA ILE A 19 -9.39 17.18 6.52
C ILE A 19 -10.46 16.09 6.59
N GLU A 20 -11.73 16.43 6.36
CA GLU A 20 -12.85 15.47 6.40
C GLU A 20 -12.66 14.34 5.39
N ARG A 21 -12.20 14.66 4.17
CA ARG A 21 -11.87 13.65 3.15
C ARG A 21 -10.72 12.75 3.59
N PHE A 22 -9.68 13.31 4.21
CA PHE A 22 -8.55 12.53 4.71
C PHE A 22 -8.97 11.60 5.85
N GLU A 23 -9.76 12.08 6.82
CA GLU A 23 -10.28 11.28 7.92
C GLU A 23 -11.18 10.14 7.42
N THR A 24 -12.00 10.40 6.41
CA THR A 24 -12.80 9.37 5.73
C THR A 24 -11.91 8.30 5.11
N LEU A 25 -10.87 8.69 4.38
CA LEU A 25 -9.92 7.75 3.78
C LEU A 25 -9.14 6.93 4.82
N GLU A 26 -8.78 7.53 5.96
CA GLU A 26 -8.14 6.80 7.06
C GLU A 26 -9.10 5.80 7.73
N ALA A 27 -10.37 6.14 7.88
CA ALA A 27 -11.39 5.21 8.36
C ALA A 27 -11.57 4.02 7.39
N GLU A 28 -11.72 4.28 6.09
CA GLU A 28 -11.82 3.25 5.06
C GLU A 28 -10.58 2.32 5.05
N LYS A 29 -9.39 2.91 5.13
CA LYS A 29 -8.13 2.16 5.21
C LYS A 29 -8.06 1.27 6.43
N LYS A 30 -8.56 1.74 7.59
CA LYS A 30 -8.65 0.94 8.81
C LYS A 30 -9.57 -0.25 8.61
N ASP A 31 -10.77 -0.02 8.06
CA ASP A 31 -11.76 -1.09 7.82
C ASP A 31 -11.22 -2.16 6.87
N VAL A 32 -10.58 -1.74 5.76
CA VAL A 32 -9.91 -2.65 4.83
C VAL A 32 -8.78 -3.44 5.51
N THR A 33 -8.02 -2.78 6.40
CA THR A 33 -6.95 -3.44 7.14
C THR A 33 -7.49 -4.52 8.08
N GLU A 34 -8.59 -4.27 8.78
CA GLU A 34 -9.24 -5.27 9.62
C GLU A 34 -9.79 -6.44 8.80
N GLN A 35 -10.47 -6.17 7.68
CA GLN A 35 -10.93 -7.22 6.76
C GLN A 35 -9.78 -8.10 6.25
N GLN A 36 -8.63 -7.50 5.93
CA GLN A 36 -7.43 -8.27 5.54
C GLN A 36 -6.89 -9.16 6.67
N LYS A 37 -6.95 -8.71 7.93
CA LYS A 37 -6.54 -9.52 9.09
C LYS A 37 -7.48 -10.70 9.29
N GLU A 38 -8.79 -10.48 9.20
CA GLU A 38 -9.80 -11.54 9.32
C GLU A 38 -9.61 -12.60 8.24
N LEU A 39 -9.42 -12.21 6.98
CA LEU A 39 -9.13 -13.13 5.87
C LEU A 39 -7.88 -13.97 6.12
N MET A 40 -6.81 -13.36 6.64
CA MET A 40 -5.60 -14.09 6.98
C MET A 40 -5.81 -15.04 8.16
N ALA A 41 -6.62 -14.65 9.16
CA ALA A 41 -6.97 -15.51 10.27
C ALA A 41 -7.80 -16.72 9.82
N GLU A 42 -8.77 -16.52 8.92
CA GLU A 42 -9.56 -17.57 8.30
C GLU A 42 -8.67 -18.54 7.51
N ALA A 43 -7.76 -18.02 6.67
CA ALA A 43 -6.81 -18.84 5.92
C ALA A 43 -5.93 -19.68 6.85
N LYS A 44 -5.45 -19.09 7.97
CA LYS A 44 -4.71 -19.82 8.99
C LYS A 44 -5.55 -20.94 9.63
N GLY A 45 -6.82 -20.67 9.94
CA GLY A 45 -7.75 -21.67 10.49
C GLY A 45 -8.00 -22.84 9.54
N ARG A 46 -7.91 -22.60 8.22
CA ARG A 46 -7.99 -23.63 7.17
C ARG A 46 -6.67 -24.36 6.91
N GLY A 47 -5.60 -24.01 7.62
CA GLY A 47 -4.29 -24.66 7.50
C GLY A 47 -3.32 -24.04 6.50
N TYR A 48 -3.62 -22.87 5.92
CA TYR A 48 -2.69 -22.16 5.05
C TYR A 48 -1.60 -21.42 5.85
N ASP A 49 -0.38 -21.38 5.31
CA ASP A 49 0.69 -20.53 5.84
C ASP A 49 0.51 -19.08 5.36
N THR A 50 0.03 -18.23 6.27
CA THR A 50 -0.22 -16.80 5.99
C THR A 50 1.06 -16.00 5.72
N LYS A 51 2.24 -16.43 6.20
CA LYS A 51 3.52 -15.79 5.85
C LYS A 51 3.85 -16.03 4.39
N VAL A 52 3.66 -17.27 3.92
CA VAL A 52 3.87 -17.63 2.51
C VAL A 52 2.86 -16.89 1.62
N MET A 53 1.58 -16.84 2.01
CA MET A 53 0.56 -16.09 1.27
C MET A 53 0.93 -14.60 1.11
N LYS A 54 1.39 -13.94 2.18
CA LYS A 54 1.85 -12.54 2.09
C LYS A 54 3.02 -12.35 1.13
N LYS A 55 3.98 -13.30 1.10
CA LYS A 55 5.09 -13.28 0.13
C LYS A 55 4.55 -13.39 -1.30
N VAL A 56 3.62 -14.31 -1.55
CA VAL A 56 2.99 -14.46 -2.88
C VAL A 56 2.25 -13.19 -3.29
N VAL A 57 1.48 -12.57 -2.39
CA VAL A 57 0.81 -11.29 -2.68
C VAL A 57 1.82 -10.19 -3.01
N ALA A 58 2.92 -10.09 -2.26
CA ALA A 58 3.98 -9.11 -2.54
C ALA A 58 4.65 -9.35 -3.90
N LEU A 59 4.96 -10.60 -4.23
CA LEU A 59 5.52 -10.98 -5.54
C LEU A 59 4.57 -10.61 -6.67
N ARG A 60 3.26 -10.87 -6.50
CA ARG A 60 2.23 -10.55 -7.49
C ARG A 60 1.97 -9.04 -7.67
N LYS A 61 2.40 -8.20 -6.73
CA LYS A 61 2.31 -6.74 -6.84
C LYS A 61 3.46 -6.12 -7.62
N ARG A 62 4.59 -6.82 -7.76
CA ARG A 62 5.73 -6.35 -8.55
C ARG A 62 5.36 -6.35 -10.04
N LYS A 63 5.80 -5.33 -10.78
CA LYS A 63 5.58 -5.31 -12.23
C LYS A 63 6.48 -6.36 -12.88
N PRO A 64 6.03 -7.00 -13.98
CA PRO A 64 6.87 -7.94 -14.73
C PRO A 64 8.25 -7.38 -15.08
N ASP A 65 8.31 -6.09 -15.43
CA ASP A 65 9.55 -5.40 -15.78
C ASP A 65 10.50 -5.26 -14.60
N ASP A 66 9.99 -4.93 -13.40
CA ASP A 66 10.79 -4.83 -12.17
C ASP A 66 11.38 -6.21 -11.79
N ILE A 67 10.63 -7.28 -12.04
CA ILE A 67 11.09 -8.65 -11.80
C ILE A 67 12.21 -9.02 -12.79
N ALA A 68 12.05 -8.69 -14.07
CA ALA A 68 13.04 -8.98 -15.10
C ALA A 68 14.37 -8.22 -14.87
N GLU A 69 14.30 -6.96 -14.42
CA GLU A 69 15.49 -6.18 -14.09
C GLU A 69 16.22 -6.76 -12.86
N GLU A 70 15.49 -7.10 -11.80
CA GLU A 70 16.07 -7.71 -10.60
C GLU A 70 16.69 -9.10 -10.91
N GLU A 71 16.03 -9.91 -11.74
CA GLU A 71 16.56 -11.21 -12.19
C GLU A 71 17.85 -11.06 -13.00
N THR A 72 17.91 -10.08 -13.89
CA THR A 72 19.11 -9.79 -14.70
C THR A 72 20.29 -9.40 -13.81
N ILE A 73 20.06 -8.54 -12.80
CA ILE A 73 21.08 -8.14 -11.84
C ILE A 73 21.51 -9.32 -10.96
N LEU A 74 20.56 -10.14 -10.52
CA LEU A 74 20.83 -11.33 -9.70
C LEU A 74 21.70 -12.34 -10.47
N GLU A 75 21.42 -12.55 -11.75
CA GLU A 75 22.19 -13.45 -12.61
C GLU A 75 23.61 -12.94 -12.82
N LEU A 76 23.78 -11.63 -13.03
CA LEU A 76 25.10 -11.00 -13.07
C LEU A 76 25.89 -11.25 -11.78
N TYR A 77 25.26 -11.10 -10.62
CA TYR A 77 25.91 -11.33 -9.33
C TYR A 77 26.25 -12.81 -9.09
N LYS A 78 25.35 -13.73 -9.43
CA LYS A 78 25.62 -15.18 -9.33
C LYS A 78 26.78 -15.59 -10.22
N SER A 79 26.82 -15.07 -11.45
CA SER A 79 27.92 -15.29 -12.39
C SER A 79 29.24 -14.75 -11.83
N ALA A 80 29.25 -13.52 -11.30
CA ALA A 80 30.42 -12.91 -10.67
C ALA A 80 30.92 -13.68 -9.42
N LEU A 81 30.02 -14.35 -8.72
CA LEU A 81 30.32 -15.17 -7.54
C LEU A 81 30.60 -16.65 -7.87
N GLY A 82 30.55 -17.05 -9.14
CA GLY A 82 30.78 -18.44 -9.56
C GLY A 82 29.72 -19.42 -9.07
N MET A 83 28.50 -18.94 -8.82
CA MET A 83 27.37 -19.73 -8.30
C MET A 83 26.46 -20.28 -9.42
N ALA A 84 26.98 -20.40 -10.64
CA ALA A 84 26.25 -20.86 -11.83
C ALA A 84 26.08 -22.39 -11.85
#